data_AF-A0A176EFJ6-F1
#
_entry.id   AF-A0A176EFJ6-F1
#
_cell.length_a   1.000
_cell.length_b   1.000
_cell.length_c   1.000
_cell.angle_alpha   90.00
_cell.angle_beta   90.00
_cell.angle_gamma   90.00
#
_symmetry.space_group_name_H-M   'P 1'
#
loop_
_entity.id
_entity.type
_entity.pdbx_description
1 polymer ?
#
loop_
_entity_poly.entity_id
_entity_poly.type
_entity_poly.pdbx_seq_one_letter_code
_entity_poly.pdbx_strand_id
1 'polypeptide(L)'
;MMCACDEVRGHRFLPHQLSEGCELDTQERVPVTHGFQEGVCSECRGLPADPAPAAAIHGRTSKIRRYYWRELFFTKEAALHDWDSEHPDATHDERRSAQSAIEKAVLQDIKELHASAPKYAFTEKSQAEVIDQYSVEVEPLQATYAKVGRKGAQIVVGDEIISAEEFALRHYSGQGWQVLQLESVPFHALFGVMMWIVIQDPIDPKNRIVSFGDRTAYEERRTKEPIWTHLPSDFGSAGYGIRRATAIEKHFDEFLHDDDLEWLFDYWRFHSENLRQYLWAHRPEDVERARKLLEILPPQTIKAILHYLVQDYWGRYLGWPDLLLHREGEFRFVEVKSSSDRLSDDQKRWIADNHNVLKLPFSIAKIHRIASQA
;
A
#
# COMPACT_ATOMS: atom_id res chain seq x y z
N MET A 1 28.64 -2.91 -8.72
CA MET A 1 29.38 -3.97 -8.00
C MET A 1 28.48 -4.55 -6.93
N MET A 2 28.71 -5.80 -6.53
CA MET A 2 27.96 -6.51 -5.49
C MET A 2 28.93 -6.96 -4.39
N CYS A 3 28.45 -7.23 -3.19
CA CYS A 3 29.33 -7.71 -2.12
C CYS A 3 29.66 -9.19 -2.28
N ALA A 4 30.93 -9.56 -2.16
CA ALA A 4 31.41 -10.94 -2.27
C ALA A 4 30.75 -11.92 -1.28
N CYS A 5 30.25 -11.44 -0.13
CA CYS A 5 29.50 -12.27 0.80
C CYS A 5 28.21 -12.89 0.20
N ASP A 6 27.71 -12.32 -0.90
CA ASP A 6 26.51 -12.78 -1.58
C ASP A 6 26.80 -13.67 -2.79
N GLU A 7 28.06 -13.89 -3.15
CA GLU A 7 28.44 -14.56 -4.40
C GLU A 7 27.79 -15.95 -4.56
N VAL A 8 27.95 -16.80 -3.55
CA VAL A 8 27.40 -18.17 -3.56
C VAL A 8 25.88 -18.15 -3.69
N ARG A 9 25.20 -17.30 -2.92
CA ARG A 9 23.73 -17.21 -2.92
C ARG A 9 23.20 -16.60 -4.21
N GLY A 10 23.89 -15.57 -4.72
CA GLY A 10 23.57 -14.89 -5.97
C GLY A 10 23.64 -15.83 -7.16
N HIS A 11 24.75 -16.58 -7.30
CA HIS A 11 24.89 -17.56 -8.38
C HIS A 11 23.89 -18.71 -8.26
N ARG A 12 23.64 -19.21 -7.04
CA ARG A 12 22.77 -20.37 -6.82
C ARG A 12 21.28 -20.06 -6.98
N PHE A 13 20.83 -18.91 -6.49
CA PHE A 13 19.38 -18.63 -6.37
C PHE A 13 18.90 -17.46 -7.21
N LEU A 14 19.76 -16.51 -7.58
CA LEU A 14 19.39 -15.28 -8.31
C LEU A 14 20.32 -14.97 -9.50
N PRO A 15 20.72 -15.96 -10.33
CA PRO A 15 21.73 -15.74 -11.38
C PRO A 15 21.29 -14.68 -12.41
N HIS A 16 19.98 -14.55 -12.64
CA HIS A 16 19.39 -13.56 -13.54
C HIS A 16 19.43 -12.11 -13.01
N GLN A 17 19.77 -11.91 -11.74
CA GLN A 17 19.87 -10.58 -11.12
C GLN A 17 21.32 -10.09 -10.97
N LEU A 18 22.31 -10.87 -11.43
CA LEU A 18 23.73 -10.57 -11.24
C LEU A 18 24.29 -9.57 -12.25
N SER A 19 23.61 -9.38 -13.39
CA SER A 19 24.08 -8.51 -14.47
C SER A 19 23.63 -7.06 -14.32
N GLU A 20 22.56 -6.79 -13.58
CA GLU A 20 21.95 -5.46 -13.48
C GLU A 20 21.21 -5.26 -12.15
N GLY A 21 21.47 -4.12 -11.50
CA GLY A 21 20.66 -3.59 -10.41
C GLY A 21 19.52 -2.71 -10.91
N CYS A 22 18.67 -2.26 -9.99
CA CYS A 22 17.63 -1.27 -10.25
C CYS A 22 17.72 -0.17 -9.19
N GLU A 23 17.84 1.08 -9.60
CA GLU A 23 17.69 2.22 -8.69
C GLU A 23 16.21 2.39 -8.35
N LEU A 24 15.85 2.35 -7.05
CA LEU A 24 14.45 2.28 -6.63
C LEU A 24 13.65 3.54 -6.98
N ASP A 25 14.28 4.71 -6.92
CA ASP A 25 13.58 5.98 -7.14
C ASP A 25 13.32 6.24 -8.62
N THR A 26 14.27 5.91 -9.49
CA THR A 26 14.19 6.21 -10.95
C THR A 26 13.77 5.01 -11.78
N GLN A 27 13.74 3.83 -11.16
CA GLN A 27 13.59 2.50 -11.78
C GLN A 27 14.63 2.22 -12.89
N GLU A 28 15.78 2.93 -12.87
CA GLU A 28 16.83 2.77 -13.86
C GLU A 28 17.61 1.47 -13.62
N ARG A 29 17.82 0.71 -14.71
CA ARG A 29 18.64 -0.50 -14.67
C ARG A 29 20.11 -0.11 -14.78
N VAL A 30 20.88 -0.46 -13.76
CA VAL A 30 22.30 -0.13 -13.67
C VAL A 30 23.12 -1.40 -13.87
N PRO A 31 24.01 -1.48 -14.88
CA PRO A 31 24.80 -2.68 -15.12
C PRO A 31 25.80 -2.93 -13.99
N VAL A 32 25.98 -4.19 -13.65
CA VAL A 32 27.04 -4.61 -12.72
C VAL A 32 28.36 -4.68 -13.47
N THR A 33 29.23 -3.70 -13.26
CA THR A 33 30.49 -3.56 -14.01
C THR A 33 31.68 -4.30 -13.42
N HIS A 34 31.73 -4.48 -12.10
CA HIS A 34 32.88 -5.07 -11.39
C HIS A 34 32.53 -6.41 -10.69
N GLY A 35 31.37 -7.01 -10.98
CA GLY A 35 30.93 -8.24 -10.34
C GLY A 35 30.92 -8.16 -8.80
N PHE A 36 31.35 -9.24 -8.16
CA PHE A 36 31.50 -9.37 -6.71
C PHE A 36 32.82 -8.79 -6.22
N GLN A 37 32.76 -7.98 -5.15
CA GLN A 37 33.89 -7.26 -4.57
C GLN A 37 33.82 -7.35 -3.04
N GLU A 38 34.99 -7.37 -2.38
CA GLU A 38 35.06 -7.41 -0.92
C GLU A 38 34.57 -6.10 -0.28
N GLY A 39 33.97 -6.18 0.91
CA GLY A 39 33.67 -4.99 1.73
C GLY A 39 32.65 -4.02 1.13
N VAL A 40 31.78 -4.44 0.20
CA VAL A 40 30.78 -3.54 -0.42
C VAL A 40 29.60 -3.28 0.51
N CYS A 41 29.04 -4.33 1.15
CA CYS A 41 27.89 -4.17 2.02
C CYS A 41 28.29 -3.64 3.42
N SER A 42 27.34 -3.03 4.13
CA SER A 42 27.56 -2.51 5.49
C SER A 42 28.07 -3.58 6.45
N GLU A 43 27.51 -4.80 6.39
CA GLU A 43 27.93 -5.93 7.25
C GLU A 43 29.41 -6.32 7.04
N CYS A 44 29.86 -6.44 5.78
CA CYS A 44 31.26 -6.75 5.49
C CYS A 44 32.24 -5.62 5.85
N ARG A 45 31.72 -4.39 6.06
CA ARG A 45 32.49 -3.25 6.57
C ARG A 45 32.46 -3.15 8.10
N GLY A 46 31.80 -4.07 8.79
CA GLY A 46 31.61 -4.01 10.25
C GLY A 46 30.62 -2.92 10.68
N LEU A 47 29.81 -2.40 9.76
CA LEU A 47 28.76 -1.43 10.03
C LEU A 47 27.43 -2.16 10.29
N PRO A 48 26.49 -1.54 11.04
CA PRO A 48 25.14 -2.07 11.20
C PRO A 48 24.48 -2.34 9.84
N ALA A 49 23.71 -3.42 9.75
CA ALA A 49 22.95 -3.72 8.55
C ALA A 49 21.80 -2.72 8.41
N ASP A 50 21.68 -2.10 7.24
CA ASP A 50 20.59 -1.19 6.93
C ASP A 50 19.29 -1.98 6.73
N PRO A 51 18.23 -1.73 7.53
CA PRO A 51 16.98 -2.44 7.36
C PRO A 51 16.28 -1.98 6.08
N ALA A 52 15.89 -2.93 5.23
CA ALA A 52 15.08 -2.70 4.04
C ALA A 52 13.79 -3.54 4.12
N PRO A 53 12.85 -3.19 5.02
CA PRO A 53 11.66 -3.99 5.25
C PRO A 53 10.79 -4.04 3.99
N ALA A 54 10.42 -5.24 3.57
CA ALA A 54 9.56 -5.42 2.41
C ALA A 54 8.11 -5.04 2.74
N ALA A 55 7.35 -4.60 1.74
CA ALA A 55 5.95 -4.18 1.90
C ALA A 55 5.07 -5.26 2.56
N ALA A 56 4.13 -4.84 3.40
CA ALA A 56 3.17 -5.74 4.01
C ALA A 56 2.18 -6.25 2.96
N ILE A 57 2.20 -7.55 2.68
CA ILE A 57 1.29 -8.19 1.72
C ILE A 57 0.73 -9.48 2.32
N HIS A 58 -0.25 -10.09 1.67
CA HIS A 58 -0.76 -11.40 2.09
C HIS A 58 0.40 -12.40 2.22
N GLY A 59 0.51 -13.07 3.38
CA GLY A 59 1.63 -13.96 3.71
C GLY A 59 2.90 -13.28 4.25
N ARG A 60 3.00 -11.94 4.21
CA ARG A 60 4.14 -11.15 4.72
C ARG A 60 3.66 -9.95 5.56
N THR A 61 2.98 -10.23 6.68
CA THR A 61 2.40 -9.19 7.54
C THR A 61 3.20 -8.91 8.81
N SER A 62 3.89 -9.89 9.38
CA SER A 62 4.67 -9.70 10.62
C SER A 62 5.96 -8.93 10.39
N LYS A 63 6.42 -8.18 11.40
CA LYS A 63 7.72 -7.47 11.36
C LYS A 63 8.88 -8.38 10.97
N ILE A 64 8.98 -9.58 11.54
CA ILE A 64 10.02 -10.55 11.17
C ILE A 64 9.97 -10.87 9.67
N ARG A 65 8.80 -11.27 9.14
CA ARG A 65 8.63 -11.55 7.70
C ARG A 65 8.96 -10.36 6.79
N ARG A 66 8.81 -9.13 7.26
CA ARG A 66 9.15 -7.92 6.48
C ARG A 66 10.61 -7.54 6.58
N TYR A 67 11.21 -7.48 7.76
CA TYR A 67 12.59 -7.03 7.94
C TYR A 67 13.60 -8.11 7.54
N TYR A 68 13.28 -9.38 7.82
CA TYR A 68 14.13 -10.53 7.51
C TYR A 68 13.70 -11.22 6.22
N TRP A 69 12.98 -10.55 5.31
CA TRP A 69 12.45 -11.16 4.09
C TRP A 69 13.56 -11.85 3.28
N ARG A 70 14.74 -11.24 3.25
CA ARG A 70 15.92 -11.71 2.54
C ARG A 70 16.54 -12.94 3.21
N GLU A 71 16.73 -12.89 4.52
CA GLU A 71 17.24 -14.02 5.31
C GLU A 71 16.27 -15.22 5.25
N LEU A 72 14.97 -14.97 5.38
CA LEU A 72 13.92 -15.98 5.24
C LEU A 72 13.98 -16.65 3.86
N PHE A 73 14.08 -15.85 2.79
CA PHE A 73 14.17 -16.36 1.43
C PHE A 73 15.38 -17.27 1.26
N PHE A 74 16.60 -16.78 1.48
CA PHE A 74 17.81 -17.55 1.21
C PHE A 74 17.97 -18.78 2.11
N THR A 75 17.57 -18.69 3.38
CA THR A 75 17.64 -19.84 4.29
C THR A 75 16.65 -20.93 3.88
N LYS A 76 15.44 -20.53 3.48
CA LYS A 76 14.41 -21.45 2.98
C LYS A 76 14.81 -22.08 1.65
N GLU A 77 15.33 -21.33 0.69
CA GLU A 77 15.77 -21.87 -0.62
C GLU A 77 16.96 -22.84 -0.47
N ALA A 78 17.90 -22.55 0.44
CA ALA A 78 18.99 -23.48 0.75
C ALA A 78 18.46 -24.79 1.35
N ALA A 79 17.62 -24.72 2.37
CA ALA A 79 17.03 -25.89 3.02
C ALA A 79 16.15 -26.72 2.05
N LEU A 80 15.40 -26.07 1.16
CA LEU A 80 14.62 -26.74 0.12
C LEU A 80 15.51 -27.49 -0.87
N HIS A 81 16.58 -26.85 -1.34
CA HIS A 81 17.51 -27.51 -2.27
C HIS A 81 18.20 -28.72 -1.64
N ASP A 82 18.62 -28.59 -0.37
CA ASP A 82 19.28 -29.67 0.34
C ASP A 82 18.28 -30.83 0.55
N TRP A 83 17.03 -30.53 0.92
CA TRP A 83 15.95 -31.52 1.01
C TRP A 83 15.64 -32.21 -0.32
N ASP A 84 15.53 -31.45 -1.42
CA ASP A 84 15.28 -32.00 -2.76
C ASP A 84 16.43 -32.92 -3.21
N SER A 85 17.67 -32.59 -2.85
CA SER A 85 18.85 -33.41 -3.15
C SER A 85 18.86 -34.74 -2.39
N GLU A 86 18.33 -34.73 -1.16
CA GLU A 86 18.15 -35.93 -0.33
C GLU A 86 16.93 -36.76 -0.75
N HIS A 87 15.96 -36.16 -1.44
CA HIS A 87 14.69 -36.78 -1.82
C HIS A 87 14.38 -36.62 -3.32
N PRO A 88 15.23 -37.13 -4.23
CA PRO A 88 15.10 -36.91 -5.67
C PRO A 88 13.77 -37.44 -6.24
N ASP A 89 13.27 -38.55 -5.69
CA ASP A 89 12.05 -39.23 -6.13
C ASP A 89 10.78 -38.79 -5.37
N ALA A 90 10.86 -37.74 -4.54
CA ALA A 90 9.71 -37.28 -3.78
C ALA A 90 8.55 -36.85 -4.67
N THR A 91 7.35 -37.27 -4.27
CA THR A 91 6.09 -36.90 -4.89
C THR A 91 5.80 -35.40 -4.69
N HIS A 92 4.85 -34.88 -5.48
CA HIS A 92 4.41 -33.50 -5.38
C HIS A 92 3.88 -33.14 -3.97
N ASP A 93 3.14 -34.06 -3.33
CA ASP A 93 2.56 -33.80 -2.01
C ASP A 93 3.60 -33.86 -0.89
N GLU A 94 4.61 -34.72 -1.02
CA GLU A 94 5.77 -34.75 -0.11
C GLU A 94 6.56 -33.44 -0.21
N ARG A 95 6.85 -32.97 -1.43
CA ARG A 95 7.51 -31.67 -1.67
C ARG A 95 6.73 -30.51 -1.05
N ARG A 96 5.41 -30.46 -1.27
CA ARG A 96 4.54 -29.42 -0.69
C ARG A 96 4.56 -29.46 0.84
N SER A 97 4.52 -30.66 1.42
CA SER A 97 4.55 -30.85 2.88
C SER A 97 5.90 -30.42 3.47
N ALA A 98 7.00 -30.82 2.83
CA ALA A 98 8.35 -30.42 3.21
C ALA A 98 8.54 -28.91 3.12
N GLN A 99 8.06 -28.28 2.05
CA GLN A 99 8.12 -26.83 1.89
C GLN A 99 7.41 -26.09 3.03
N SER A 100 6.21 -26.52 3.41
CA SER A 100 5.47 -25.95 4.52
C SER A 100 6.21 -26.13 5.87
N ALA A 101 6.78 -27.31 6.10
CA ALA A 101 7.55 -27.61 7.31
C ALA A 101 8.83 -26.77 7.40
N ILE A 102 9.59 -26.67 6.30
CA ILE A 102 10.82 -25.88 6.19
C ILE A 102 10.52 -24.40 6.39
N GLU A 103 9.48 -23.85 5.74
CA GLU A 103 9.10 -22.44 5.93
C GLU A 103 8.80 -22.14 7.40
N LYS A 104 8.08 -23.04 8.08
CA LYS A 104 7.75 -22.90 9.50
C LYS A 104 8.99 -22.96 10.39
N ALA A 105 9.90 -23.91 10.13
CA ALA A 105 11.15 -24.06 10.88
C ALA A 105 12.05 -22.82 10.72
N VAL A 106 12.32 -22.41 9.48
CA VAL A 106 13.17 -21.23 9.19
C VAL A 106 12.58 -19.95 9.81
N LEU A 107 11.26 -19.79 9.78
CA LEU A 107 10.62 -18.64 10.44
C LEU A 107 10.80 -18.67 11.96
N GLN A 108 10.76 -19.86 12.58
CA GLN A 108 10.94 -20.01 14.01
C GLN A 108 12.39 -19.72 14.41
N ASP A 109 13.37 -20.25 13.67
CA ASP A 109 14.79 -20.01 13.91
C ASP A 109 15.12 -18.51 13.82
N ILE A 110 14.59 -17.80 12.83
CA ILE A 110 14.80 -16.36 12.68
C ILE A 110 14.14 -15.56 13.82
N LYS A 111 12.98 -16.02 14.35
CA LYS A 111 12.37 -15.38 15.53
C LYS A 111 13.24 -15.54 16.77
N GLU A 112 13.80 -16.72 16.99
CA GLU A 112 14.68 -17.01 18.12
C GLU A 112 16.01 -16.24 18.01
N LEU A 113 16.57 -16.17 16.80
CA LEU A 113 17.74 -15.35 16.51
C LEU A 113 17.46 -13.87 16.78
N HIS A 114 16.31 -13.34 16.32
CA HIS A 114 15.95 -11.95 16.59
C HIS A 114 15.76 -11.67 18.09
N ALA A 115 15.20 -12.62 18.85
CA ALA A 115 15.01 -12.48 20.29
C ALA A 115 16.32 -12.45 21.08
N SER A 116 17.35 -13.15 20.61
CA SER A 116 18.65 -13.28 21.29
C SER A 116 19.73 -12.33 20.78
N ALA A 117 19.76 -12.07 19.47
CA ALA A 117 20.75 -11.24 18.78
C ALA A 117 20.10 -10.56 17.56
N PRO A 118 19.34 -9.46 17.75
CA PRO A 118 18.61 -8.81 16.68
C PRO A 118 19.55 -8.19 15.64
N LYS A 119 19.55 -8.74 14.42
CA LYS A 119 20.19 -8.13 13.24
C LYS A 119 19.62 -6.75 12.90
N TYR A 120 18.30 -6.57 12.98
CA TYR A 120 17.62 -5.32 12.64
C TYR A 120 16.86 -4.77 13.85
N ALA A 121 16.99 -3.47 14.10
CA ALA A 121 16.08 -2.75 14.98
C ALA A 121 14.78 -2.45 14.21
N PHE A 122 13.63 -2.68 14.86
CA PHE A 122 12.35 -2.21 14.32
C PHE A 122 12.21 -0.72 14.63
N THR A 123 12.43 0.13 13.63
CA THR A 123 12.47 1.60 13.78
C THR A 123 11.11 2.28 13.62
N GLU A 124 10.02 1.51 13.56
CA GLU A 124 8.68 2.06 13.40
C GLU A 124 8.18 2.74 14.66
N LYS A 125 7.72 3.98 14.49
CA LYS A 125 6.97 4.69 15.53
C LYS A 125 5.73 3.90 15.94
N SER A 126 5.47 3.86 17.24
CA SER A 126 4.23 3.37 17.80
C SER A 126 3.06 4.27 17.38
N GLN A 127 1.85 3.73 17.45
CA GLN A 127 0.64 4.53 17.21
C GLN A 127 0.52 5.69 18.20
N ALA A 128 0.90 5.48 19.48
CA ALA A 128 0.83 6.53 20.49
C ALA A 128 1.78 7.69 20.16
N GLU A 129 3.01 7.38 19.77
CA GLU A 129 3.98 8.40 19.32
C GLU A 129 3.49 9.17 18.10
N VAL A 130 2.87 8.50 17.12
CA VAL A 130 2.33 9.17 15.92
C VAL A 130 1.16 10.08 16.27
N ILE A 131 0.22 9.60 17.11
CA ILE A 131 -0.95 10.39 17.54
C ILE A 131 -0.49 11.63 18.31
N ASP A 132 0.44 11.47 19.25
CA ASP A 132 0.97 12.57 20.07
C ASP A 132 1.76 13.57 19.21
N GLN A 133 2.73 13.08 18.42
CA GLN A 133 3.60 13.93 17.61
C GLN A 133 2.82 14.81 16.63
N TYR A 134 1.77 14.29 16.02
CA TYR A 134 0.97 15.01 15.03
C TYR A 134 -0.34 15.56 15.61
N SER A 135 -0.51 15.51 16.93
CA SER A 135 -1.68 16.04 17.65
C SER A 135 -3.02 15.58 17.04
N VAL A 136 -3.11 14.28 16.71
CA VAL A 136 -4.29 13.71 16.07
C VAL A 136 -5.44 13.64 17.07
N GLU A 137 -6.59 14.22 16.71
CA GLU A 137 -7.82 14.09 17.49
C GLU A 137 -8.27 12.63 17.53
N VAL A 138 -8.49 12.10 18.74
CA VAL A 138 -9.03 10.74 18.94
C VAL A 138 -10.38 10.87 19.64
N GLU A 139 -11.44 10.54 18.91
CA GLU A 139 -12.81 10.54 19.42
C GLU A 139 -13.16 9.16 20.02
N PRO A 140 -13.42 9.07 21.32
CA PRO A 140 -13.78 7.81 21.95
C PRO A 140 -15.26 7.48 21.71
N LEU A 141 -15.53 6.39 21.02
CA LEU A 141 -16.86 5.82 20.87
C LEU A 141 -17.03 4.62 21.82
N GLN A 142 -18.25 4.38 22.30
CA GLN A 142 -18.54 3.27 23.21
C GLN A 142 -19.50 2.30 22.53
N ALA A 143 -19.14 1.01 22.50
CA ALA A 143 -19.96 -0.01 21.86
C ALA A 143 -19.93 -1.35 22.61
N THR A 144 -21.02 -2.11 22.47
CA THR A 144 -21.09 -3.50 22.94
C THR A 144 -20.57 -4.41 21.85
N TYR A 145 -19.59 -5.25 22.17
CA TYR A 145 -18.99 -6.19 21.22
C TYR A 145 -19.63 -7.57 21.34
N ALA A 146 -19.84 -8.25 20.21
CA ALA A 146 -20.31 -9.63 20.19
C ALA A 146 -19.31 -10.56 20.91
N LYS A 147 -19.82 -11.58 21.63
CA LYS A 147 -19.00 -12.55 22.36
C LYS A 147 -18.35 -13.61 21.45
N VAL A 148 -18.99 -13.90 20.31
CA VAL A 148 -18.53 -14.86 19.30
C VAL A 148 -18.87 -14.25 17.94
N GLY A 149 -17.88 -14.13 17.06
CA GLY A 149 -18.06 -13.45 15.79
C GLY A 149 -17.19 -14.01 14.67
N ARG A 150 -17.57 -13.71 13.43
CA ARG A 150 -16.71 -13.92 12.24
C ARG A 150 -15.44 -13.06 12.37
N LYS A 151 -14.44 -13.29 11.52
CA LYS A 151 -13.17 -12.55 11.50
C LYS A 151 -13.43 -11.02 11.47
N GLY A 152 -12.85 -10.27 12.40
CA GLY A 152 -13.03 -8.82 12.55
C GLY A 152 -13.75 -8.42 13.85
N ALA A 153 -13.72 -7.13 14.18
CA ALA A 153 -14.46 -6.60 15.33
C ALA A 153 -15.95 -6.52 14.99
N GLN A 154 -16.78 -7.21 15.77
CA GLN A 154 -18.23 -7.25 15.57
C GLN A 154 -18.95 -6.53 16.72
N ILE A 155 -19.75 -5.53 16.38
CA ILE A 155 -20.48 -4.67 17.30
C ILE A 155 -21.96 -5.03 17.29
N VAL A 156 -22.57 -5.09 18.47
CA VAL A 156 -23.99 -5.36 18.67
C VAL A 156 -24.74 -4.03 18.78
N VAL A 157 -25.71 -3.81 17.91
CA VAL A 157 -26.62 -2.66 17.95
C VAL A 157 -28.05 -3.17 17.86
N GLY A 158 -28.78 -3.12 18.98
CA GLY A 158 -30.09 -3.79 19.08
C GLY A 158 -29.94 -5.29 18.83
N ASP A 159 -30.63 -5.81 17.82
CA ASP A 159 -30.59 -7.22 17.41
C ASP A 159 -29.59 -7.50 16.27
N GLU A 160 -28.87 -6.48 15.78
CA GLU A 160 -27.94 -6.61 14.66
C GLU A 160 -26.48 -6.76 15.12
N ILE A 161 -25.69 -7.49 14.30
CA ILE A 161 -24.24 -7.58 14.43
C ILE A 161 -23.61 -6.90 13.21
N ILE A 162 -22.95 -5.77 13.43
CA ILE A 162 -22.37 -4.91 12.40
C ILE A 162 -20.84 -4.77 12.57
N SER A 163 -20.16 -4.25 11.54
CA SER A 163 -18.73 -3.96 11.60
C SER A 163 -18.44 -2.70 12.42
N ALA A 164 -17.16 -2.44 12.71
CA ALA A 164 -16.72 -1.23 13.38
C ALA A 164 -17.01 0.03 12.55
N GLU A 165 -16.78 -0.06 11.25
CA GLU A 165 -16.96 0.99 10.26
C GLU A 165 -18.45 1.31 10.08
N GLU A 166 -19.31 0.30 10.00
CA GLU A 166 -20.77 0.47 9.94
C GLU A 166 -21.32 1.09 11.23
N PHE A 167 -20.79 0.72 12.40
CA PHE A 167 -21.15 1.37 13.65
C PHE A 167 -20.77 2.85 13.67
N ALA A 168 -19.54 3.19 13.26
CA ALA A 168 -19.08 4.58 13.19
C ALA A 168 -19.92 5.40 12.19
N LEU A 169 -20.24 4.81 11.03
CA LEU A 169 -21.14 5.42 10.05
C LEU A 169 -22.49 5.77 10.68
N ARG A 170 -23.17 4.81 11.32
CA ARG A 170 -24.46 5.06 11.97
C ARG A 170 -24.36 6.10 13.09
N HIS A 171 -23.27 6.08 13.84
CA HIS A 171 -23.00 7.06 14.89
C HIS A 171 -22.95 8.49 14.32
N TYR A 172 -22.12 8.73 13.30
CA TYR A 172 -21.98 10.05 12.70
C TYR A 172 -23.23 10.49 11.93
N SER A 173 -23.90 9.57 11.22
CA SER A 173 -25.20 9.87 10.61
C SER A 173 -26.26 10.26 11.63
N GLY A 174 -26.28 9.63 12.81
CA GLY A 174 -27.14 10.03 13.93
C GLY A 174 -26.85 11.42 14.48
N GLN A 175 -25.63 11.94 14.29
CA GLN A 175 -25.25 13.32 14.60
C GLN A 175 -25.55 14.31 13.45
N GLY A 176 -26.14 13.85 12.35
CA GLY A 176 -26.49 14.68 11.19
C GLY A 176 -25.41 14.78 10.11
N TRP A 177 -24.33 14.00 10.18
CA TRP A 177 -23.34 13.95 9.10
C TRP A 177 -23.83 13.10 7.92
N GLN A 178 -23.53 13.55 6.70
CA GLN A 178 -23.51 12.66 5.55
C GLN A 178 -22.16 11.94 5.52
N VAL A 179 -22.18 10.62 5.31
CA VAL A 179 -21.00 9.76 5.46
C VAL A 179 -20.75 9.02 4.16
N LEU A 180 -19.56 9.22 3.58
CA LEU A 180 -19.05 8.47 2.45
C LEU A 180 -17.98 7.48 2.92
N GLN A 181 -18.18 6.19 2.65
CA GLN A 181 -17.13 5.18 2.84
C GLN A 181 -16.10 5.30 1.72
N LEU A 182 -14.83 5.35 2.08
CA LEU A 182 -13.72 5.58 1.16
C LEU A 182 -12.80 4.38 1.03
N GLU A 183 -12.06 4.04 2.09
CA GLU A 183 -10.78 3.33 1.95
C GLU A 183 -9.87 4.06 0.93
N SER A 184 -8.90 3.37 0.32
CA SER A 184 -7.96 3.98 -0.63
C SER A 184 -8.46 4.02 -2.08
N VAL A 185 -9.37 3.13 -2.48
CA VAL A 185 -9.69 2.88 -3.89
C VAL A 185 -10.38 4.06 -4.60
N PRO A 186 -11.31 4.82 -3.97
CA PRO A 186 -11.88 6.02 -4.60
C PRO A 186 -10.83 7.07 -4.95
N PHE A 187 -9.75 7.19 -4.17
CA PHE A 187 -8.63 8.07 -4.51
C PHE A 187 -7.82 7.56 -5.71
N HIS A 188 -7.67 6.24 -5.86
CA HIS A 188 -7.03 5.64 -7.03
C HIS A 188 -7.86 5.84 -8.29
N ALA A 189 -9.19 5.73 -8.18
CA ALA A 189 -10.11 6.02 -9.27
C ALA A 189 -10.04 7.50 -9.65
N LEU A 190 -10.13 8.41 -8.67
CA LEU A 190 -9.96 9.85 -8.86
C LEU A 190 -8.64 10.18 -9.56
N PHE A 191 -7.54 9.66 -9.04
CA PHE A 191 -6.21 9.81 -9.61
C PHE A 191 -6.13 9.26 -11.05
N GLY A 192 -6.61 8.04 -11.26
CA GLY A 192 -6.63 7.39 -12.56
C GLY A 192 -7.40 8.19 -13.60
N VAL A 193 -8.55 8.77 -13.24
CA VAL A 193 -9.33 9.63 -14.16
C VAL A 193 -8.66 10.97 -14.39
N MET A 194 -8.15 11.64 -13.35
CA MET A 194 -7.72 13.03 -13.47
C MET A 194 -6.27 13.18 -13.95
N MET A 195 -5.45 12.14 -13.86
CA MET A 195 -4.01 12.20 -14.18
C MET A 195 -3.62 11.38 -15.42
N TRP A 196 -4.54 10.66 -16.07
CA TRP A 196 -4.18 9.75 -17.16
C TRP A 196 -3.46 10.44 -18.32
N ILE A 197 -3.85 11.67 -18.70
CA ILE A 197 -3.21 12.39 -19.81
C ILE A 197 -1.71 12.58 -19.56
N VAL A 198 -1.33 13.06 -18.37
CA VAL A 198 0.08 13.32 -18.06
C VAL A 198 0.88 12.04 -17.83
N ILE A 199 0.25 10.99 -17.28
CA ILE A 199 0.88 9.68 -17.04
C ILE A 199 1.11 8.92 -18.34
N GLN A 200 0.13 8.93 -19.23
CA GLN A 200 0.13 8.16 -20.46
C GLN A 200 0.61 8.98 -21.67
N ASP A 201 1.15 10.17 -21.41
CA ASP A 201 1.71 11.07 -22.40
C ASP A 201 2.76 10.36 -23.27
N PRO A 202 2.51 10.20 -24.59
CA PRO A 202 3.43 9.50 -25.48
C PRO A 202 4.75 10.25 -25.71
N ILE A 203 4.84 11.53 -25.31
CA ILE A 203 6.06 12.33 -25.40
C ILE A 203 7.01 12.06 -24.23
N ASP A 204 6.53 11.44 -23.14
CA ASP A 204 7.41 11.03 -22.05
C ASP A 204 8.44 9.97 -22.54
N PRO A 205 9.76 10.26 -22.51
CA PRO A 205 10.79 9.34 -23.01
C PRO A 205 10.91 8.03 -22.22
N LYS A 206 10.40 7.97 -20.97
CA LYS A 206 10.35 6.74 -20.18
C LYS A 206 9.06 5.95 -20.40
N ASN A 207 8.12 6.47 -21.18
CA ASN A 207 6.87 5.81 -21.51
C ASN A 207 7.09 4.61 -22.44
N ARG A 208 6.39 3.53 -22.15
CA ARG A 208 6.45 2.28 -22.90
C ARG A 208 5.06 1.66 -22.95
N ILE A 209 4.82 0.89 -24.00
CA ILE A 209 3.63 0.06 -24.08
C ILE A 209 3.83 -1.15 -23.16
N VAL A 210 2.91 -1.33 -22.21
CA VAL A 210 2.85 -2.49 -21.32
C VAL A 210 1.54 -3.24 -21.52
N SER A 211 1.52 -4.51 -21.12
CA SER A 211 0.29 -5.28 -21.04
C SER A 211 0.07 -5.91 -19.67
N PHE A 212 -1.19 -6.05 -19.31
CA PHE A 212 -1.63 -6.75 -18.11
C PHE A 212 -3.01 -7.37 -18.37
N GLY A 213 -3.43 -8.32 -17.53
CA GLY A 213 -4.73 -8.96 -17.70
C GLY A 213 -5.88 -8.07 -17.24
N ASP A 214 -6.97 -8.08 -17.99
CA ASP A 214 -8.27 -7.48 -17.62
C ASP A 214 -8.69 -7.90 -16.19
N ARG A 215 -8.91 -6.91 -15.32
CA ARG A 215 -9.26 -7.14 -13.90
C ARG A 215 -10.73 -7.48 -13.74
N THR A 216 -11.61 -6.91 -14.57
CA THR A 216 -13.03 -7.29 -14.61
C THR A 216 -13.15 -8.76 -15.00
N ALA A 217 -12.47 -9.18 -16.06
CA ALA A 217 -12.47 -10.58 -16.49
C ALA A 217 -11.85 -11.50 -15.42
N TYR A 218 -10.81 -11.05 -14.70
CA TYR A 218 -10.24 -11.78 -13.57
C TYR A 218 -11.27 -12.02 -12.46
N GLU A 219 -11.98 -10.97 -12.05
CA GLU A 219 -12.97 -11.02 -10.96
C GLU A 219 -14.18 -11.88 -11.34
N GLU A 220 -14.64 -11.75 -12.59
CA GLU A 220 -15.76 -12.54 -13.14
C GLU A 220 -15.34 -13.95 -13.60
N ARG A 221 -14.07 -14.33 -13.41
CA ARG A 221 -13.50 -15.63 -13.80
C ARG A 221 -13.71 -15.96 -15.28
N ARG A 222 -13.68 -14.94 -16.14
CA ARG A 222 -13.73 -15.06 -17.60
C ARG A 222 -12.31 -15.16 -18.18
N THR A 223 -12.23 -15.46 -19.47
CA THR A 223 -10.99 -15.38 -20.24
C THR A 223 -10.43 -13.96 -20.15
N LYS A 224 -9.17 -13.84 -19.72
CA LYS A 224 -8.50 -12.56 -19.52
C LYS A 224 -7.87 -12.14 -20.84
N GLU A 225 -8.38 -11.07 -21.43
CA GLU A 225 -7.72 -10.44 -22.56
C GLU A 225 -6.63 -9.48 -22.06
N PRO A 226 -5.51 -9.35 -22.78
CA PRO A 226 -4.47 -8.40 -22.43
C PRO A 226 -4.96 -6.97 -22.72
N ILE A 227 -4.95 -6.13 -21.69
CA ILE A 227 -5.10 -4.68 -21.85
C ILE A 227 -3.72 -4.11 -22.16
N TRP A 228 -3.63 -3.34 -23.25
CA TRP A 228 -2.42 -2.64 -23.66
C TRP A 228 -2.52 -1.17 -23.30
N THR A 229 -1.50 -0.62 -22.65
CA THR A 229 -1.52 0.79 -22.26
C THR A 229 -0.13 1.39 -22.20
N HIS A 230 -0.07 2.70 -22.22
CA HIS A 230 1.15 3.48 -22.00
C HIS A 230 1.38 3.62 -20.50
N LEU A 231 2.59 3.24 -20.05
CA LEU A 231 2.99 3.41 -18.67
C LEU A 231 4.50 3.68 -18.59
N PRO A 232 4.92 4.79 -17.96
CA PRO A 232 6.33 5.08 -17.79
C PRO A 232 7.01 4.04 -16.90
N SER A 233 8.26 3.70 -17.23
CA SER A 233 9.04 2.71 -16.49
C SER A 233 9.24 3.06 -15.02
N ASP A 234 9.23 4.35 -14.69
CA ASP A 234 9.31 4.90 -13.34
C ASP A 234 7.95 5.27 -12.74
N PHE A 235 6.83 4.94 -13.39
CA PHE A 235 5.48 5.30 -12.92
C PHE A 235 5.29 4.99 -11.44
N GLY A 236 4.80 5.99 -10.71
CA GLY A 236 4.42 5.92 -9.31
C GLY A 236 5.56 5.92 -8.31
N SER A 237 6.81 5.98 -8.75
CA SER A 237 7.96 6.27 -7.88
C SER A 237 8.09 7.78 -7.59
N ALA A 238 8.85 8.13 -6.55
CA ALA A 238 9.24 9.51 -6.29
C ALA A 238 10.00 10.16 -7.47
N GLY A 239 10.81 9.37 -8.18
CA GLY A 239 11.57 9.86 -9.34
C GLY A 239 10.69 10.30 -10.50
N TYR A 240 9.53 9.65 -10.70
CA TYR A 240 8.55 10.10 -11.69
C TYR A 240 8.05 11.51 -11.38
N GLY A 241 7.63 11.76 -10.13
CA GLY A 241 7.16 13.06 -9.67
C GLY A 241 8.18 14.17 -9.89
N ILE A 242 9.45 13.91 -9.56
CA ILE A 242 10.55 14.86 -9.75
C ILE A 242 10.81 15.11 -11.24
N ARG A 243 10.95 14.05 -12.03
CA ARG A 243 11.30 14.14 -13.46
C ARG A 243 10.21 14.80 -14.28
N ARG A 244 8.95 14.53 -13.97
CA ARG A 244 7.78 15.03 -14.69
C ARG A 244 7.18 16.29 -14.06
N ALA A 245 7.80 16.90 -13.06
CA ALA A 245 7.29 18.06 -12.34
C ALA A 245 6.72 19.15 -13.26
N THR A 246 7.47 19.62 -14.26
CA THR A 246 7.00 20.64 -15.20
C THR A 246 5.77 20.20 -16.01
N ALA A 247 5.72 18.94 -16.45
CA ALA A 247 4.59 18.41 -17.20
C ALA A 247 3.35 18.22 -16.31
N ILE A 248 3.57 17.86 -15.04
CA ILE A 248 2.53 17.77 -14.01
C ILE A 248 1.94 19.16 -13.76
N GLU A 249 2.74 20.17 -13.45
CA GLU A 249 2.23 21.53 -13.23
C GLU A 249 1.45 22.05 -14.46
N LYS A 250 2.00 21.84 -15.66
CA LYS A 250 1.32 22.18 -16.90
C LYS A 250 -0.05 21.50 -17.03
N HIS A 251 -0.17 20.22 -16.67
CA HIS A 251 -1.44 19.50 -16.69
C HIS A 251 -2.46 20.10 -15.71
N PHE A 252 -2.01 20.50 -14.52
CA PHE A 252 -2.87 21.16 -13.53
C PHE A 252 -3.35 22.52 -14.05
N ASP A 253 -2.45 23.31 -14.64
CA ASP A 253 -2.76 24.64 -15.16
C ASP A 253 -3.67 24.62 -16.40
N GLU A 254 -3.48 23.65 -17.31
CA GLU A 254 -4.21 23.59 -18.58
C GLU A 254 -5.57 22.88 -18.49
N PHE A 255 -5.72 21.92 -17.58
CA PHE A 255 -6.93 21.08 -17.56
C PHE A 255 -7.70 21.16 -16.26
N LEU A 256 -7.03 21.21 -15.11
CA LEU A 256 -7.69 21.08 -13.83
C LEU A 256 -8.18 22.45 -13.35
N HIS A 257 -9.15 23.05 -14.02
CA HIS A 257 -9.77 24.30 -13.57
C HIS A 257 -10.81 24.04 -12.47
N ASP A 258 -10.92 24.96 -11.50
CA ASP A 258 -11.75 24.76 -10.30
C ASP A 258 -13.22 24.50 -10.63
N ASP A 259 -13.76 25.20 -11.63
CA ASP A 259 -15.19 25.17 -11.98
C ASP A 259 -15.59 23.96 -12.86
N ASP A 260 -14.61 23.21 -13.39
CA ASP A 260 -14.83 22.19 -14.43
C ASP A 260 -14.47 20.77 -13.99
N LEU A 261 -13.94 20.55 -12.77
CA LEU A 261 -13.40 19.25 -12.37
C LEU A 261 -14.42 18.11 -12.47
N GLU A 262 -15.68 18.37 -12.09
CA GLU A 262 -16.77 17.41 -12.17
C GLU A 262 -17.08 16.99 -13.61
N TRP A 263 -17.25 17.97 -14.50
CA TRP A 263 -17.50 17.73 -15.92
C TRP A 263 -16.32 17.00 -16.58
N LEU A 264 -15.10 17.43 -16.26
CA LEU A 264 -13.87 16.86 -16.79
C LEU A 264 -13.72 15.39 -16.38
N PHE A 265 -14.01 15.09 -15.11
CA PHE A 265 -14.01 13.72 -14.60
C PHE A 265 -15.01 12.85 -15.36
N ASP A 266 -16.24 13.32 -15.53
CA ASP A 266 -17.30 12.59 -16.24
C ASP A 266 -16.95 12.37 -17.72
N TYR A 267 -16.24 13.31 -18.35
CA TYR A 267 -15.74 13.17 -19.71
C TYR A 267 -14.56 12.18 -19.79
N TRP A 268 -13.60 12.23 -18.87
CA TRP A 268 -12.37 11.43 -18.89
C TRP A 268 -12.50 10.02 -18.31
N ARG A 269 -13.55 9.71 -17.53
CA ARG A 269 -13.70 8.38 -16.90
C ARG A 269 -13.69 7.23 -17.91
N PHE A 270 -14.20 7.45 -19.13
CA PHE A 270 -14.15 6.45 -20.20
C PHE A 270 -12.72 6.30 -20.75
N HIS A 271 -12.05 7.41 -21.06
CA HIS A 271 -10.71 7.39 -21.66
C HIS A 271 -9.61 6.86 -20.71
N SER A 272 -9.80 7.05 -19.41
CA SER A 272 -8.87 6.59 -18.36
C SER A 272 -9.02 5.12 -17.95
N GLU A 273 -9.95 4.37 -18.56
CA GLU A 273 -10.30 3.01 -18.14
C GLU A 273 -9.09 2.08 -18.03
N ASN A 274 -8.17 2.12 -19.00
CA ASN A 274 -6.98 1.27 -18.99
C ASN A 274 -6.07 1.56 -17.79
N LEU A 275 -5.87 2.84 -17.45
CA LEU A 275 -5.09 3.20 -16.26
C LEU A 275 -5.81 2.75 -14.98
N ARG A 276 -7.13 2.92 -14.91
CA ARG A 276 -7.93 2.46 -13.76
C ARG A 276 -7.89 0.94 -13.58
N GLN A 277 -7.93 0.19 -14.68
CA GLN A 277 -7.73 -1.27 -14.69
C GLN A 277 -6.33 -1.66 -14.18
N TYR A 278 -5.29 -0.92 -14.58
CA TYR A 278 -3.94 -1.13 -14.07
C TYR A 278 -3.86 -0.89 -12.54
N LEU A 279 -4.52 0.16 -12.05
CA LEU A 279 -4.57 0.57 -10.65
C LEU A 279 -5.55 -0.24 -9.78
N TRP A 280 -6.26 -1.22 -10.35
CA TRP A 280 -7.34 -1.96 -9.67
C TRP A 280 -8.50 -1.08 -9.17
N ALA A 281 -8.68 0.10 -9.76
CA ALA A 281 -9.69 1.10 -9.41
C ALA A 281 -10.73 1.27 -10.54
N HIS A 282 -11.11 0.15 -11.15
CA HIS A 282 -11.91 0.10 -12.36
C HIS A 282 -13.42 -0.06 -12.10
N ARG A 283 -13.79 -0.55 -10.91
CA ARG A 283 -15.17 -0.93 -10.60
C ARG A 283 -16.09 0.30 -10.60
N PRO A 284 -17.32 0.18 -11.14
CA PRO A 284 -18.25 1.30 -11.20
C PRO A 284 -18.46 1.99 -9.85
N GLU A 285 -18.64 1.22 -8.76
CA GLU A 285 -18.83 1.74 -7.41
C GLU A 285 -17.66 2.58 -6.91
N ASP A 286 -16.43 2.21 -7.25
CA ASP A 286 -15.22 2.95 -6.87
C ASP A 286 -15.14 4.28 -7.64
N VAL A 287 -15.53 4.27 -8.93
CA VAL A 287 -15.60 5.47 -9.77
C VAL A 287 -16.70 6.42 -9.32
N GLU A 288 -17.87 5.91 -8.94
CA GLU A 288 -18.96 6.73 -8.42
C GLU A 288 -18.58 7.35 -7.06
N ARG A 289 -17.86 6.62 -6.20
CA ARG A 289 -17.30 7.21 -4.97
C ARG A 289 -16.28 8.30 -5.26
N ALA A 290 -15.43 8.11 -6.27
CA ALA A 290 -14.49 9.14 -6.73
C ALA A 290 -15.24 10.38 -7.27
N ARG A 291 -16.34 10.19 -8.00
CA ARG A 291 -17.19 11.29 -8.48
C ARG A 291 -17.80 12.08 -7.33
N LYS A 292 -18.25 11.40 -6.26
CA LYS A 292 -18.75 12.06 -5.04
C LYS A 292 -17.69 12.86 -4.30
N LEU A 293 -16.42 12.46 -4.34
CA LEU A 293 -15.34 13.27 -3.76
C LEU A 293 -15.29 14.66 -4.40
N LEU A 294 -15.54 14.77 -5.71
CA LEU A 294 -15.57 16.05 -6.42
C LEU A 294 -16.77 16.93 -6.02
N GLU A 295 -17.90 16.31 -5.64
CA GLU A 295 -19.09 17.03 -5.16
C GLU A 295 -18.91 17.57 -3.73
N ILE A 296 -18.14 16.85 -2.91
CA ILE A 296 -18.00 17.11 -1.47
C ILE A 296 -16.80 18.01 -1.18
N LEU A 297 -15.65 17.74 -1.82
CA LEU A 297 -14.39 18.38 -1.49
C LEU A 297 -14.19 19.64 -2.34
N PRO A 298 -13.65 20.73 -1.76
CA PRO A 298 -13.27 21.91 -2.53
C PRO A 298 -12.29 21.56 -3.66
N PRO A 299 -12.35 22.22 -4.83
CA PRO A 299 -11.45 21.95 -5.96
C PRO A 299 -9.97 21.98 -5.60
N GLN A 300 -9.56 22.92 -4.73
CA GLN A 300 -8.18 23.02 -4.26
C GLN A 300 -7.74 21.81 -3.43
N THR A 301 -8.65 21.22 -2.66
CA THR A 301 -8.40 19.98 -1.91
C THR A 301 -8.20 18.80 -2.87
N ILE A 302 -9.02 18.72 -3.93
CA ILE A 302 -8.87 17.69 -4.97
C ILE A 302 -7.50 17.81 -5.64
N LYS A 303 -7.11 19.02 -6.04
CA LYS A 303 -5.78 19.28 -6.63
C LYS A 303 -4.65 18.90 -5.68
N ALA A 304 -4.72 19.28 -4.41
CA ALA A 304 -3.72 18.92 -3.41
C ALA A 304 -3.57 17.40 -3.27
N ILE A 305 -4.68 16.65 -3.27
CA ILE A 305 -4.69 15.18 -3.24
C ILE A 305 -4.04 14.59 -4.50
N LEU A 306 -4.41 15.09 -5.68
CA LEU A 306 -3.84 14.62 -6.95
C LEU A 306 -2.34 14.90 -7.03
N HIS A 307 -1.90 16.08 -6.58
CA HIS A 307 -0.49 16.48 -6.56
C HIS A 307 0.32 15.62 -5.59
N TYR A 308 -0.23 15.41 -4.39
CA TYR A 308 0.35 14.50 -3.41
C TYR A 308 0.51 13.08 -3.95
N LEU A 309 -0.51 12.53 -4.62
CA LEU A 309 -0.45 11.18 -5.17
C LEU A 309 0.52 11.08 -6.35
N VAL A 310 0.54 12.03 -7.29
CA VAL A 310 1.39 11.92 -8.50
C VAL A 310 2.88 11.99 -8.21
N GLN A 311 3.25 12.65 -7.11
CA GLN A 311 4.64 12.81 -6.70
C GLN A 311 5.31 11.50 -6.25
N ASP A 312 4.57 10.58 -5.63
CA ASP A 312 5.06 9.28 -5.16
C ASP A 312 3.88 8.32 -4.96
N TYR A 313 3.24 7.92 -6.06
CA TYR A 313 1.98 7.17 -6.01
C TYR A 313 2.11 5.89 -5.19
N TRP A 314 3.12 5.06 -5.45
CA TRP A 314 3.28 3.78 -4.73
C TRP A 314 3.67 3.96 -3.26
N GLY A 315 4.28 5.09 -2.89
CA GLY A 315 4.52 5.44 -1.49
C GLY A 315 3.29 6.00 -0.77
N ARG A 316 2.29 6.49 -1.49
CA ARG A 316 1.18 7.32 -0.97
C ARG A 316 -0.23 6.80 -1.28
N TYR A 317 -0.35 5.72 -2.06
CA TYR A 317 -1.64 5.17 -2.47
C TYR A 317 -2.38 4.42 -1.34
N LEU A 318 -1.72 4.02 -0.26
CA LEU A 318 -2.34 3.32 0.87
C LEU A 318 -2.39 4.18 2.13
N GLY A 319 -3.20 3.73 3.10
CA GLY A 319 -3.31 4.37 4.41
C GLY A 319 -4.36 5.48 4.49
N TRP A 320 -5.15 5.67 3.42
CA TRP A 320 -6.24 6.63 3.39
C TRP A 320 -7.35 6.27 4.41
N PRO A 321 -7.98 7.28 5.06
CA PRO A 321 -9.01 7.05 6.08
C PRO A 321 -10.24 6.31 5.57
N ASP A 322 -10.90 5.56 6.46
CA ASP A 322 -12.08 4.76 6.14
C ASP A 322 -13.28 5.59 5.68
N LEU A 323 -13.51 6.76 6.29
CA LEU A 323 -14.70 7.58 6.09
C LEU A 323 -14.37 9.03 5.73
N LEU A 324 -15.26 9.64 4.95
CA LEU A 324 -15.38 11.09 4.77
C LEU A 324 -16.75 11.54 5.28
N LEU A 325 -16.74 12.37 6.30
CA LEU A 325 -17.91 13.05 6.82
C LEU A 325 -18.06 14.39 6.11
N HIS A 326 -19.29 14.78 5.77
CA HIS A 326 -19.58 16.12 5.27
C HIS A 326 -20.98 16.61 5.66
N ARG A 327 -21.09 17.94 5.81
CA ARG A 327 -22.37 18.66 6.02
C ARG A 327 -22.13 20.15 5.76
N GLU A 328 -23.08 20.83 5.12
CA GLU A 328 -23.08 22.30 5.03
C GLU A 328 -21.74 22.95 4.60
N GLY A 329 -20.98 22.30 3.70
CA GLY A 329 -19.67 22.77 3.23
C GLY A 329 -18.48 22.44 4.15
N GLU A 330 -18.72 21.84 5.32
CA GLU A 330 -17.70 21.25 6.18
C GLU A 330 -17.42 19.79 5.77
N PHE A 331 -16.17 19.36 5.87
CA PHE A 331 -15.80 17.96 5.72
C PHE A 331 -14.71 17.53 6.70
N ARG A 332 -14.65 16.22 7.00
CA ARG A 332 -13.64 15.61 7.88
C ARG A 332 -13.38 14.16 7.49
N PHE A 333 -12.12 13.78 7.41
CA PHE A 333 -11.73 12.37 7.26
C PHE A 333 -11.66 11.68 8.61
N VAL A 334 -12.13 10.43 8.67
CA VAL A 334 -12.13 9.63 9.90
C VAL A 334 -11.60 8.24 9.64
N GLU A 335 -10.58 7.86 10.42
CA GLU A 335 -10.08 6.48 10.51
C GLU A 335 -10.76 5.77 11.68
N VAL A 336 -11.36 4.61 11.45
CA VAL A 336 -12.13 3.87 12.43
C VAL A 336 -11.27 2.76 13.04
N LYS A 337 -11.08 2.80 14.36
CA LYS A 337 -10.31 1.78 15.08
C LYS A 337 -11.16 1.08 16.13
N SER A 338 -11.36 -0.22 15.95
CA SER A 338 -11.90 -1.07 17.00
C SER A 338 -10.95 -1.14 18.22
N SER A 339 -11.44 -1.63 19.36
CA SER A 339 -10.70 -1.62 20.63
C SER A 339 -9.31 -2.25 20.55
N SER A 340 -9.19 -3.39 19.86
CA SER A 340 -7.92 -4.11 19.67
C SER A 340 -7.14 -3.69 18.43
N ASP A 341 -7.73 -2.89 17.54
CA ASP A 341 -7.08 -2.52 16.27
C ASP A 341 -6.05 -1.41 16.46
N ARG A 342 -5.01 -1.46 15.63
CA ARG A 342 -3.87 -0.53 15.62
C ARG A 342 -3.70 0.09 14.25
N LEU A 343 -3.14 1.30 14.19
CA LEU A 343 -2.75 1.92 12.93
C LEU A 343 -1.71 1.04 12.20
N SER A 344 -1.96 0.79 10.91
CA SER A 344 -0.95 0.22 10.01
C SER A 344 0.18 1.23 9.78
N ASP A 345 1.30 0.78 9.20
CA ASP A 345 2.39 1.71 8.90
C ASP A 345 2.05 2.67 7.76
N ASP A 346 1.23 2.23 6.81
CA ASP A 346 0.71 3.09 5.74
C ASP A 346 -0.20 4.18 6.33
N GLN A 347 -1.04 3.84 7.31
CA GLN A 347 -1.88 4.84 8.01
C GLN A 347 -1.04 5.82 8.82
N LYS A 348 0.00 5.36 9.53
CA LYS A 348 0.91 6.26 10.25
C LYS A 348 1.67 7.19 9.30
N ARG A 349 2.09 6.69 8.13
CA ARG A 349 2.72 7.50 7.09
C ARG A 349 1.74 8.52 6.55
N TRP A 350 0.52 8.10 6.20
CA TRP A 350 -0.53 9.00 5.72
C TRP A 350 -0.85 10.09 6.76
N ILE A 351 -0.89 9.79 8.05
CA ILE A 351 -1.07 10.80 9.11
C ILE A 351 0.09 11.81 9.12
N ALA A 352 1.33 11.34 9.03
CA ALA A 352 2.49 12.22 8.98
C ALA A 352 2.47 13.12 7.74
N ASP A 353 2.14 12.55 6.58
CA ASP A 353 2.05 13.26 5.30
C ASP A 353 0.85 14.21 5.26
N ASN A 354 -0.29 13.83 5.85
CA ASN A 354 -1.42 14.72 6.02
C ASN A 354 -1.05 15.90 6.91
N HIS A 355 -0.36 15.66 8.03
CA HIS A 355 0.13 16.75 8.87
C HIS A 355 1.15 17.62 8.14
N ASN A 356 2.05 17.08 7.34
CA ASN A 356 3.15 17.87 6.76
C ASN A 356 2.78 18.54 5.43
N VAL A 357 1.92 17.90 4.63
CA VAL A 357 1.68 18.23 3.22
C VAL A 357 0.21 18.56 2.97
N LEU A 358 -0.70 17.59 3.16
CA LEU A 358 -2.10 17.73 2.67
C LEU A 358 -2.97 18.65 3.54
N LYS A 359 -2.75 18.68 4.86
CA LYS A 359 -3.47 19.48 5.85
C LYS A 359 -5.00 19.25 5.85
N LEU A 360 -5.45 18.03 5.56
CA LEU A 360 -6.87 17.68 5.56
C LEU A 360 -7.40 17.54 7.00
N PRO A 361 -8.62 18.01 7.32
CA PRO A 361 -9.24 17.76 8.61
C PRO A 361 -9.38 16.25 8.85
N PHE A 362 -8.79 15.75 9.94
CA PHE A 362 -8.66 14.32 10.21
C PHE A 362 -8.81 14.01 11.70
N SER A 363 -9.45 12.88 12.01
CA SER A 363 -9.55 12.34 13.36
C SER A 363 -9.61 10.81 13.35
N ILE A 364 -9.38 10.19 14.50
CA ILE A 364 -9.52 8.74 14.70
C ILE A 364 -10.75 8.48 15.58
N ALA A 365 -11.69 7.68 15.09
CA ALA A 365 -12.79 7.16 15.90
C ALA A 365 -12.35 5.87 16.60
N LYS A 366 -12.03 5.94 17.91
CA LYS A 366 -11.60 4.76 18.69
C LYS A 366 -12.79 4.16 19.43
N ILE A 367 -13.20 2.95 19.02
CA ILE A 367 -14.35 2.25 19.60
C ILE A 367 -13.89 1.40 20.79
N HIS A 368 -14.27 1.82 21.98
CA HIS A 368 -14.03 1.10 23.23
C HIS A 368 -15.15 0.13 23.56
N ARG A 369 -14.80 -0.94 24.26
CA ARG A 369 -15.76 -1.96 24.72
C ARG A 369 -16.45 -1.45 25.97
N ILE A 370 -17.78 -1.40 25.95
CA ILE A 370 -18.56 -1.20 27.17
C ILE A 370 -18.40 -2.45 28.03
N ALA A 371 -17.92 -2.30 29.26
CA ALA A 371 -17.90 -3.39 30.22
C ALA A 371 -19.36 -3.85 30.43
N SER A 372 -19.63 -5.14 30.26
CA SER A 372 -20.95 -5.67 30.63
C SER A 372 -21.11 -5.44 32.13
N GLN A 373 -22.18 -4.76 32.53
CA GLN A 373 -22.61 -4.83 33.92
C GLN A 373 -22.87 -6.32 34.23
N ALA A 374 -22.17 -6.81 35.25
CA ALA A 374 -22.14 -8.20 35.66
C ALA A 374 -23.53 -8.74 36.01
#